data_AF-A0A0B7N1C3-F1
#
_entry.id   AF-A0A0B7N1C3-F1
#
_cell.length_a   1.000
_cell.length_b   1.000
_cell.length_c   1.000
_cell.angle_alpha   90.00
_cell.angle_beta   90.00
_cell.angle_gamma   90.00
#
_symmetry.space_group_name_H-M   'P 1'
#
loop_
_entity.id
_entity.type
_entity.pdbx_description
1 polymer ?
#
loop_
_entity_poly.entity_id
_entity_poly.type
_entity_poly.pdbx_seq_one_letter_code
_entity_poly.pdbx_strand_id
1 'polypeptide(L)'
;MADNNTISDIERASRAEKQVERLERELESIRSRLKVSSNSPGMMRESDKANFQLQEQVKDLKYQLTHQKAEHTKLQETLATKTNEYEDKLKRMRAIFGQASKNIDNYRANIASKDVEIGKLKTELEECQQREQSYKATSQTQQLTIQTLSTEDTSTKTFYGTEIKRLEAKNRQLSVQLEQAKNDYEQYKKRAHMLLEKNKEKQGDTCQINQLQELVQQLQLEKNRYEQEQQEKAEQRLLLEHDLGKAIDRLNELESRQHILVKRETSLFADKTTLETQLQAMTQQLHQSTQQLTALQSRYDDQITSSSNSLEPLQLRLLELEEANNTLHQQLVMKDCEIEKLIKSTPALPHNANENAELPEQQQPPIEAANTTAADNTSTITTNTTTPSDVYASMSSLLSPLVSRQIPDERIGLEKQVQRLSEMLHESRDKIMALQTQEKVLKDELRQVSIALHADLCLKLLRM
;
A
#
# COMPACT_ATOMS: atom_id res chain seq x y z
N MET A 1 -55.18 56.72 108.52
CA MET A 1 -54.65 56.77 109.90
C MET A 1 -54.66 58.22 110.39
N ALA A 2 -55.83 58.85 110.49
CA ALA A 2 -55.97 60.21 111.05
C ALA A 2 -56.76 60.20 112.37
N ASP A 3 -57.52 59.13 112.59
CA ASP A 3 -58.74 59.08 113.38
C ASP A 3 -58.47 58.74 114.86
N ASN A 4 -57.23 58.33 115.18
CA ASN A 4 -56.78 58.06 116.55
C ASN A 4 -56.35 59.34 117.30
N ASN A 5 -56.03 60.45 116.62
CA ASN A 5 -55.58 61.67 117.29
C ASN A 5 -56.74 62.41 117.99
N THR A 6 -57.90 62.49 117.34
CA THR A 6 -59.09 63.20 117.85
C THR A 6 -59.58 62.63 119.18
N ILE A 7 -59.52 61.31 119.36
CA ILE A 7 -59.89 60.63 120.61
C ILE A 7 -58.92 61.03 121.75
N SER A 8 -57.61 61.06 121.48
CA SER A 8 -56.59 61.54 122.44
C SER A 8 -56.88 62.96 122.93
N ASP A 9 -57.24 63.86 122.00
CA ASP A 9 -57.40 65.27 122.32
C ASP A 9 -58.73 65.57 123.03
N ILE A 10 -59.79 64.80 122.75
CA ILE A 10 -61.06 64.81 123.52
C ILE A 10 -60.82 64.33 124.95
N GLU A 11 -60.08 63.23 125.15
CA GLU A 11 -59.72 62.79 126.50
C GLU A 11 -58.86 63.83 127.25
N ARG A 12 -57.93 64.48 126.54
CA ARG A 12 -57.09 65.54 127.13
C ARG A 12 -57.92 66.75 127.57
N ALA A 13 -58.90 67.15 126.75
CA ALA A 13 -59.85 68.21 127.10
C ALA A 13 -60.67 67.86 128.35
N SER A 14 -61.28 66.67 128.42
CA SER A 14 -62.09 66.26 129.59
C SER A 14 -61.27 66.15 130.89
N ARG A 15 -59.98 65.81 130.81
CA ARG A 15 -59.07 65.84 131.98
C ARG A 15 -58.76 67.27 132.42
N ALA A 16 -58.55 68.20 131.49
CA ALA A 16 -58.34 69.61 131.81
C ALA A 16 -59.59 70.27 132.40
N GLU A 17 -60.77 69.98 131.85
CA GLU A 17 -62.07 70.47 132.32
C GLU A 17 -62.35 70.04 133.77
N LYS A 18 -62.13 68.76 134.10
CA LYS A 18 -62.20 68.25 135.49
C LYS A 18 -61.14 68.83 136.42
N GLN A 19 -60.02 69.33 135.89
CA GLN A 19 -59.00 70.02 136.68
C GLN A 19 -59.39 71.47 136.96
N VAL A 20 -60.02 72.17 135.99
CA VAL A 20 -60.61 73.49 136.20
C VAL A 20 -61.74 73.43 137.22
N GLU A 21 -62.70 72.52 137.07
CA GLU A 21 -63.83 72.36 138.00
C GLU A 21 -63.37 72.10 139.45
N ARG A 22 -62.24 71.40 139.61
CA ARG A 22 -61.61 71.15 140.92
C ARG A 22 -60.97 72.42 141.52
N LEU A 23 -60.29 73.21 140.69
CA LEU A 23 -59.71 74.50 141.08
C LEU A 23 -60.78 75.55 141.39
N GLU A 24 -61.91 75.55 140.68
CA GLU A 24 -63.05 76.41 140.98
C GLU A 24 -63.67 76.07 142.35
N ARG A 25 -63.83 74.78 142.67
CA ARG A 25 -64.27 74.35 144.01
C ARG A 25 -63.26 74.71 145.12
N GLU A 26 -61.96 74.71 144.84
CA GLU A 26 -60.94 75.21 145.79
C GLU A 26 -60.98 76.73 145.95
N LEU A 27 -61.17 77.50 144.87
CA LEU A 27 -61.32 78.96 144.91
C LEU A 27 -62.57 79.39 145.66
N GLU A 28 -63.69 78.68 145.54
CA GLU A 28 -64.91 78.98 146.29
C GLU A 28 -64.80 78.56 147.78
N SER A 29 -64.04 77.50 148.08
CA SER A 29 -63.62 77.14 149.45
C SER A 29 -62.73 78.21 150.10
N ILE A 30 -61.90 78.90 149.31
CA ILE A 30 -61.08 80.03 149.76
C ILE A 30 -61.92 81.30 149.93
N ARG A 31 -62.80 81.63 148.98
CA ARG A 31 -63.72 82.78 149.05
C ARG A 31 -64.67 82.72 150.24
N SER A 32 -65.26 81.54 150.49
CA SER A 32 -66.16 81.34 151.63
C SER A 32 -65.45 81.53 152.98
N ARG A 33 -64.17 81.12 153.10
CA ARG A 33 -63.33 81.40 154.28
C ARG A 33 -62.94 82.88 154.42
N LEU A 34 -62.71 83.59 153.32
CA LEU A 34 -62.31 85.00 153.34
C LEU A 34 -63.45 85.96 153.72
N LYS A 35 -64.71 85.52 153.66
CA LYS A 35 -65.90 86.37 153.83
C LYS A 35 -66.39 86.52 155.28
N VAL A 36 -65.74 85.86 156.25
CA VAL A 36 -66.15 85.89 157.68
C VAL A 36 -64.93 86.10 158.61
N SER A 37 -64.27 87.26 158.51
CA SER A 37 -63.27 87.71 159.49
C SER A 37 -63.03 89.23 159.43
N SER A 38 -64.00 90.02 159.88
CA SER A 38 -63.81 91.46 160.15
C SER A 38 -64.06 91.77 161.63
N ASN A 39 -63.40 92.84 162.11
CA ASN A 39 -63.55 93.47 163.43
C ASN A 39 -63.11 92.64 164.68
N SER A 40 -61.86 92.82 165.09
CA SER A 40 -61.55 93.29 166.46
C SER A 40 -60.14 93.89 166.55
N PRO A 41 -59.95 95.12 167.05
CA PRO A 41 -58.63 95.75 167.16
C PRO A 41 -57.99 95.57 168.55
N GLY A 42 -56.75 95.06 168.59
CA GLY A 42 -55.95 95.00 169.82
C GLY A 42 -54.69 94.15 169.69
N MET A 43 -53.74 94.34 170.62
CA MET A 43 -52.54 93.52 170.82
C MET A 43 -51.58 93.40 169.61
N MET A 44 -50.92 94.51 169.25
CA MET A 44 -49.81 94.54 168.29
C MET A 44 -48.69 93.50 168.56
N ARG A 45 -48.51 93.01 169.80
CA ARG A 45 -47.45 92.02 170.11
C ARG A 45 -47.79 90.58 169.72
N GLU A 46 -49.08 90.24 169.55
CA GLU A 46 -49.45 88.96 168.90
C GLU A 46 -49.21 89.05 167.38
N SER A 47 -49.43 90.23 166.79
CA SER A 47 -49.12 90.50 165.37
C SER A 47 -47.65 90.24 165.06
N ASP A 48 -46.72 90.64 165.94
CA ASP A 48 -45.28 90.41 165.74
C ASP A 48 -44.91 88.92 165.78
N LYS A 49 -45.48 88.14 166.70
CA LYS A 49 -45.29 86.68 166.75
C LYS A 49 -45.93 85.99 165.54
N ALA A 50 -47.13 86.40 165.16
CA ALA A 50 -47.83 85.87 163.98
C ALA A 50 -47.04 86.19 162.70
N ASN A 51 -46.55 87.42 162.54
CA ASN A 51 -45.67 87.81 161.44
C ASN A 51 -44.35 87.04 161.46
N PHE A 52 -43.73 86.80 162.61
CA PHE A 52 -42.52 85.99 162.70
C PHE A 52 -42.78 84.54 162.24
N GLN A 53 -43.87 83.92 162.72
CA GLN A 53 -44.29 82.58 162.30
C GLN A 53 -44.64 82.54 160.80
N LEU A 54 -45.31 83.58 160.28
CA LEU A 54 -45.62 83.69 158.85
C LEU A 54 -44.35 83.89 158.01
N GLN A 55 -43.37 84.65 158.51
CA GLN A 55 -42.08 84.91 157.86
C GLN A 55 -41.20 83.66 157.88
N GLU A 56 -41.26 82.86 158.95
CA GLU A 56 -40.60 81.55 159.04
C GLU A 56 -41.28 80.50 158.15
N GLN A 57 -42.61 80.46 158.09
CA GLN A 57 -43.36 79.65 157.12
C GLN A 57 -43.08 80.08 155.67
N VAL A 58 -42.99 81.38 155.37
CA VAL A 58 -42.61 81.88 154.03
C VAL A 58 -41.15 81.57 153.72
N LYS A 59 -40.25 81.57 154.71
CA LYS A 59 -38.85 81.15 154.56
C LYS A 59 -38.76 79.65 154.26
N ASP A 60 -39.52 78.81 154.95
CA ASP A 60 -39.58 77.37 154.68
C ASP A 60 -40.26 77.06 153.34
N LEU A 61 -41.41 77.64 153.04
CA LEU A 61 -42.05 77.53 151.72
C LEU A 61 -41.15 78.02 150.59
N LYS A 62 -40.35 79.06 150.81
CA LYS A 62 -39.32 79.52 149.87
C LYS A 62 -38.18 78.49 149.73
N TYR A 63 -37.75 77.87 150.83
CA TYR A 63 -36.76 76.79 150.81
C TYR A 63 -37.29 75.55 150.06
N GLN A 64 -38.49 75.08 150.39
CA GLN A 64 -39.21 74.02 149.69
C GLN A 64 -39.35 74.34 148.19
N LEU A 65 -39.76 75.56 147.83
CA LEU A 65 -39.87 75.99 146.42
C LEU A 65 -38.51 76.01 145.71
N THR A 66 -37.41 76.43 146.38
CA THR A 66 -36.07 76.34 145.79
C THR A 66 -35.59 74.89 145.65
N HIS A 67 -35.92 74.01 146.59
CA HIS A 67 -35.58 72.59 146.52
C HIS A 67 -36.38 71.87 145.42
N GLN A 68 -37.69 72.10 145.33
CA GLN A 68 -38.52 71.57 144.24
C GLN A 68 -38.10 72.12 142.87
N LYS A 69 -37.68 73.38 142.77
CA LYS A 69 -37.10 73.93 141.53
C LYS A 69 -35.77 73.26 141.18
N ALA A 70 -34.89 73.02 142.16
CA ALA A 70 -33.62 72.32 141.92
C ALA A 70 -33.84 70.87 141.47
N GLU A 71 -34.75 70.13 142.11
CA GLU A 71 -35.10 68.77 141.69
C GLU A 71 -35.83 68.76 140.34
N HIS A 72 -36.70 69.73 140.03
CA HIS A 72 -37.30 69.88 138.70
C HIS A 72 -36.23 70.12 137.63
N THR A 73 -35.29 71.05 137.84
CA THR A 73 -34.19 71.29 136.91
C THR A 73 -33.34 70.02 136.70
N LYS A 74 -32.96 69.34 137.78
CA LYS A 74 -32.20 68.08 137.76
C LYS A 74 -32.94 66.94 137.05
N LEU A 75 -34.26 66.83 137.23
CA LEU A 75 -35.11 65.87 136.50
C LEU A 75 -35.23 66.25 135.01
N GLN A 76 -35.34 67.55 134.69
CA GLN A 76 -35.39 68.06 133.33
C GLN A 76 -34.06 67.86 132.59
N GLU A 77 -32.92 68.07 133.24
CA GLU A 77 -31.57 67.76 132.75
C GLU A 77 -31.39 66.25 132.54
N THR A 78 -31.86 65.43 133.48
CA THR A 78 -31.84 63.96 133.36
C THR A 78 -32.69 63.50 132.17
N LEU A 79 -33.89 64.04 132.01
CA LEU A 79 -34.80 63.73 130.90
C LEU A 79 -34.23 64.19 129.56
N ALA A 80 -33.65 65.38 129.48
CA ALA A 80 -32.98 65.89 128.28
C ALA A 80 -31.77 65.00 127.91
N THR A 81 -30.95 64.63 128.90
CA THR A 81 -29.81 63.71 128.71
C THR A 81 -30.27 62.35 128.17
N LYS A 82 -31.30 61.74 128.76
CA LYS A 82 -31.85 60.47 128.26
C LYS A 82 -32.51 60.59 126.89
N THR A 83 -33.17 61.72 126.59
CA THR A 83 -33.73 61.98 125.26
C THR A 83 -32.62 62.05 124.21
N ASN A 84 -31.51 62.74 124.51
CA ASN A 84 -30.33 62.80 123.64
C ASN A 84 -29.65 61.43 123.48
N GLU A 85 -29.47 60.66 124.55
CA GLU A 85 -28.97 59.28 124.48
C GLU A 85 -29.82 58.39 123.56
N TYR A 86 -31.15 58.51 123.62
CA TYR A 86 -32.06 57.76 122.76
C TYR A 86 -32.02 58.24 121.30
N GLU A 87 -31.99 59.55 121.03
CA GLU A 87 -31.81 60.06 119.67
C GLU A 87 -30.47 59.64 119.07
N ASP A 88 -29.37 59.68 119.82
CA ASP A 88 -28.06 59.22 119.33
C ASP A 88 -27.98 57.70 119.20
N LYS A 89 -28.78 56.93 119.95
CA LYS A 89 -29.00 55.50 119.69
C LYS A 89 -29.80 55.28 118.41
N LEU A 90 -30.86 56.06 118.16
CA LEU A 90 -31.67 55.99 116.94
C LEU A 90 -30.88 56.40 115.69
N LYS A 91 -30.07 57.46 115.75
CA LYS A 91 -29.14 57.85 114.68
C LYS A 91 -28.16 56.73 114.36
N ARG A 92 -27.53 56.12 115.37
CA ARG A 92 -26.63 54.97 115.19
C ARG A 92 -27.36 53.75 114.60
N MET A 93 -28.57 53.42 115.05
CA MET A 93 -29.37 52.34 114.46
C MET A 93 -29.73 52.64 113.00
N ARG A 94 -30.19 53.85 112.67
CA ARG A 94 -30.48 54.29 111.28
C ARG A 94 -29.23 54.17 110.39
N ALA A 95 -28.05 54.55 110.90
CA ALA A 95 -26.79 54.42 110.17
C ALA A 95 -26.39 52.94 109.94
N ILE A 96 -26.52 52.08 110.96
CA ILE A 96 -26.26 50.64 110.84
C ILE A 96 -27.21 49.99 109.83
N PHE A 97 -28.51 50.27 109.89
CA PHE A 97 -29.47 49.74 108.91
C PHE A 97 -29.21 50.29 107.50
N GLY A 98 -28.88 51.58 107.35
CA GLY A 98 -28.51 52.16 106.06
C GLY A 98 -27.26 51.52 105.44
N GLN A 99 -26.26 51.17 106.26
CA GLN A 99 -25.08 50.42 105.80
C GLN A 99 -25.40 48.96 105.50
N ALA A 100 -26.25 48.31 106.30
CA ALA A 100 -26.69 46.94 106.06
C ALA A 100 -27.46 46.80 104.73
N SER A 101 -28.38 47.72 104.43
CA SER A 101 -29.08 47.76 103.13
C SER A 101 -28.11 47.94 101.97
N LYS A 102 -27.17 48.91 102.04
CA LYS A 102 -26.12 49.08 101.03
C LYS A 102 -25.29 47.82 100.81
N ASN A 103 -24.91 47.14 101.90
CA ASN A 103 -24.17 45.88 101.81
C ASN A 103 -25.01 44.78 101.14
N ILE A 104 -26.29 44.64 101.49
CA ILE A 104 -27.22 43.68 100.88
C ILE A 104 -27.38 43.94 99.38
N ASP A 105 -27.56 45.20 98.96
CA ASP A 105 -27.72 45.55 97.55
C ASP A 105 -26.41 45.36 96.75
N ASN A 106 -25.25 45.64 97.36
CA ASN A 106 -23.95 45.27 96.79
C ASN A 106 -23.79 43.75 96.63
N TYR A 107 -24.22 42.94 97.61
CA TYR A 107 -24.19 41.49 97.50
C TYR A 107 -25.14 40.97 96.42
N ARG A 108 -26.35 41.54 96.30
CA ARG A 108 -27.30 41.23 95.20
C ARG A 108 -26.70 41.52 93.82
N ALA A 109 -26.08 42.69 93.65
CA ALA A 109 -25.42 43.05 92.40
C ALA A 109 -24.23 42.12 92.06
N ASN A 110 -23.44 41.73 93.07
CA ASN A 110 -22.34 40.78 92.89
C ASN A 110 -22.83 39.37 92.54
N ILE A 111 -23.90 38.88 93.18
CA ILE A 111 -24.53 37.60 92.85
C ILE A 111 -25.03 37.61 91.41
N ALA A 112 -25.80 38.62 90.99
CA ALA A 112 -26.29 38.74 89.62
C ALA A 112 -25.14 38.82 88.58
N SER A 113 -24.04 39.49 88.92
CA SER A 113 -22.83 39.51 88.08
C SER A 113 -22.20 38.11 87.94
N LYS A 114 -22.13 37.34 89.04
CA LYS A 114 -21.62 35.97 89.03
C LYS A 114 -22.57 34.97 88.37
N ASP A 115 -23.88 35.16 88.42
CA ASP A 115 -24.83 34.35 87.65
C ASP A 115 -24.64 34.55 86.14
N VAL A 116 -24.35 35.78 85.68
CA VAL A 116 -23.99 36.07 84.29
C VAL A 116 -22.63 35.46 83.90
N GLU A 117 -21.64 35.49 84.80
CA GLU A 117 -20.33 34.86 84.60
C GLU A 117 -20.45 33.33 84.48
N ILE A 118 -21.22 32.69 85.37
CA ILE A 118 -21.56 31.26 85.31
C ILE A 118 -22.33 30.92 84.03
N GLY A 119 -23.22 31.80 83.58
CA GLY A 119 -23.93 31.65 82.30
C GLY A 119 -22.98 31.57 81.11
N LYS A 120 -22.03 32.51 81.00
CA LYS A 120 -21.00 32.51 79.94
C LYS A 120 -20.13 31.26 79.98
N LEU A 121 -19.62 30.90 81.16
CA LEU A 121 -18.76 29.72 81.34
C LEU A 121 -19.48 28.40 80.97
N LYS A 122 -20.80 28.32 81.11
CA LYS A 122 -21.59 27.18 80.62
C LYS A 122 -21.64 27.14 79.09
N THR A 123 -21.93 28.26 78.44
CA THR A 123 -21.93 28.34 76.97
C THR A 123 -20.54 28.03 76.39
N GLU A 124 -19.47 28.59 76.96
CA GLU A 124 -18.10 28.29 76.55
C GLU A 124 -17.74 26.80 76.73
N LEU A 125 -18.21 26.15 77.81
CA LEU A 125 -18.04 24.72 78.04
C LEU A 125 -18.81 23.87 77.01
N GLU A 126 -20.06 24.22 76.70
CA GLU A 126 -20.88 23.56 75.68
C GLU A 126 -20.25 23.69 74.28
N GLU A 127 -19.75 24.87 73.91
CA GLU A 127 -19.00 25.10 72.67
C GLU A 127 -17.67 24.32 72.61
N CYS A 128 -16.99 24.13 73.75
CA CYS A 128 -15.79 23.29 73.82
C CYS A 128 -16.14 21.81 73.61
N GLN A 129 -17.20 21.31 74.24
CA GLN A 129 -17.66 19.92 74.09
C GLN A 129 -18.11 19.62 72.65
N GLN A 130 -18.82 20.55 72.00
CA GLN A 130 -19.21 20.40 70.59
C GLN A 130 -17.98 20.36 69.65
N ARG A 131 -16.97 21.22 69.90
CA ARG A 131 -15.70 21.18 69.16
C ARG A 131 -14.94 19.88 69.39
N GLU A 132 -14.85 19.39 70.63
CA GLU A 132 -14.20 18.11 70.95
C GLU A 132 -14.86 16.94 70.19
N GLN A 133 -16.20 16.88 70.19
CA GLN A 133 -16.95 15.86 69.44
C GLN A 133 -16.70 15.95 67.93
N SER A 134 -16.65 17.16 67.36
CA SER A 134 -16.32 17.39 65.96
C SER A 134 -14.90 16.93 65.60
N TYR A 135 -13.89 17.27 66.42
CA TYR A 135 -12.52 16.79 66.23
C TYR A 135 -12.41 15.28 66.39
N LYS A 136 -13.16 14.67 67.31
CA LYS A 136 -13.19 13.21 67.51
C LYS A 136 -13.78 12.48 66.30
N ALA A 137 -14.90 12.97 65.75
CA ALA A 137 -15.49 12.42 64.53
C ALA A 137 -14.57 12.60 63.31
N THR A 138 -13.91 13.75 63.20
CA THR A 138 -12.92 14.03 62.14
C THR A 138 -11.73 13.08 62.23
N SER A 139 -11.17 12.89 63.43
CA SER A 139 -10.05 11.98 63.69
C SER A 139 -10.40 10.51 63.39
N GLN A 140 -11.59 10.05 63.80
CA GLN A 140 -12.09 8.72 63.45
C GLN A 140 -12.26 8.54 61.93
N THR A 141 -12.74 9.57 61.23
CA THR A 141 -12.87 9.55 59.77
C THR A 141 -11.50 9.45 59.10
N GLN A 142 -10.53 10.27 59.53
CA GLN A 142 -9.14 10.23 59.05
C GLN A 142 -8.49 8.86 59.31
N GLN A 143 -8.73 8.25 60.48
CA GLN A 143 -8.22 6.92 60.81
C GLN A 143 -8.76 5.84 59.86
N LEU A 144 -10.05 5.91 59.49
CA LEU A 144 -10.64 5.02 58.49
C LEU A 144 -10.03 5.26 57.09
N THR A 145 -9.84 6.51 56.68
CA THR A 145 -9.16 6.82 55.41
C THR A 145 -7.73 6.26 55.35
N ILE A 146 -6.97 6.39 56.44
CA ILE A 146 -5.60 5.84 56.56
C ILE A 146 -5.61 4.31 56.47
N GLN A 147 -6.59 3.65 57.09
CA GLN A 147 -6.75 2.18 56.97
C GLN A 147 -7.04 1.76 55.53
N THR A 148 -7.99 2.42 54.84
CA THR A 148 -8.30 2.14 53.43
C THR A 148 -7.06 2.31 52.54
N LEU A 149 -6.38 3.45 52.63
CA LEU A 149 -5.15 3.72 51.85
C LEU A 149 -4.04 2.71 52.16
N SER A 150 -3.89 2.29 53.42
CA SER A 150 -2.91 1.26 53.79
C SER A 150 -3.24 -0.13 53.21
N THR A 151 -4.53 -0.49 53.11
CA THR A 151 -4.93 -1.72 52.40
C THR A 151 -4.76 -1.62 50.89
N GLU A 152 -4.93 -0.43 50.31
CA GLU A 152 -4.71 -0.17 48.88
C GLU A 152 -3.22 -0.21 48.51
N ASP A 153 -2.34 0.42 49.30
CA ASP A 153 -0.87 0.29 49.16
C ASP A 153 -0.44 -1.18 49.28
N THR A 154 -0.94 -1.89 50.29
CA THR A 154 -0.62 -3.32 50.48
C THR A 154 -1.11 -4.19 49.30
N SER A 155 -2.28 -3.88 48.75
CA SER A 155 -2.87 -4.58 47.60
C SER A 155 -2.08 -4.31 46.31
N THR A 156 -1.83 -3.05 45.98
CA THR A 156 -1.07 -2.64 44.79
C THR A 156 0.38 -3.13 44.83
N LYS A 157 1.04 -3.03 45.99
CA LYS A 157 2.38 -3.58 46.25
C LYS A 157 2.42 -5.11 46.07
N THR A 158 1.38 -5.82 46.51
CA THR A 158 1.24 -7.26 46.26
C THR A 158 1.05 -7.55 44.77
N PHE A 159 0.16 -6.83 44.10
CA PHE A 159 -0.11 -6.96 42.67
C PHE A 159 1.16 -6.75 41.82
N TYR A 160 1.81 -5.59 41.94
CA TYR A 160 3.05 -5.29 41.22
C TYR A 160 4.19 -6.26 41.63
N GLY A 161 4.25 -6.68 42.90
CA GLY A 161 5.19 -7.71 43.36
C GLY A 161 4.98 -9.09 42.72
N THR A 162 3.75 -9.45 42.32
CA THR A 162 3.48 -10.66 41.52
C THR A 162 3.77 -10.46 40.04
N GLU A 163 3.44 -9.29 39.48
CA GLU A 163 3.68 -8.97 38.07
C GLU A 163 5.18 -8.88 37.74
N ILE A 164 6.00 -8.30 38.62
CA ILE A 164 7.47 -8.29 38.50
C ILE A 164 8.01 -9.73 38.44
N LYS A 165 7.58 -10.61 39.35
CA LYS A 165 8.00 -12.04 39.34
C LYS A 165 7.59 -12.76 38.05
N ARG A 166 6.40 -12.45 37.51
CA ARG A 166 5.91 -12.99 36.24
C ARG A 166 6.74 -12.52 35.05
N LEU A 167 7.09 -11.24 35.01
CA LEU A 167 7.95 -10.63 33.98
C LEU A 167 9.39 -11.16 34.06
N GLU A 168 9.95 -11.29 35.26
CA GLU A 168 11.25 -11.93 35.47
C GLU A 168 11.27 -13.38 34.96
N ALA A 169 10.25 -14.18 35.29
CA ALA A 169 10.14 -15.56 34.82
C ALA A 169 10.08 -15.62 33.28
N LYS A 170 9.28 -14.75 32.64
CA LYS A 170 9.21 -14.63 31.18
C LYS A 170 10.56 -14.20 30.57
N ASN A 171 11.27 -13.28 31.20
CA ASN A 171 12.58 -12.81 30.72
C ASN A 171 13.64 -13.92 30.79
N ARG A 172 13.66 -14.70 31.89
CA ARG A 172 14.51 -15.89 32.02
C ARG A 172 14.18 -16.94 30.95
N GLN A 173 12.89 -17.20 30.70
CA GLN A 173 12.45 -18.12 29.64
C GLN A 173 12.89 -17.66 28.24
N LEU A 174 12.69 -16.39 27.90
CA LEU A 174 13.13 -15.82 26.62
C LEU A 174 14.65 -15.87 26.45
N SER A 175 15.41 -15.63 27.53
CA SER A 175 16.87 -15.74 27.53
C SER A 175 17.35 -17.16 27.22
N VAL A 176 16.70 -18.18 27.79
CA VAL A 176 16.99 -19.60 27.50
C VAL A 176 16.62 -19.94 26.04
N GLN A 177 15.48 -19.47 25.54
CA GLN A 177 15.07 -19.68 24.14
C GLN A 177 16.03 -19.01 23.14
N LEU A 178 16.50 -17.80 23.45
CA LEU A 178 17.51 -17.09 22.65
C LEU A 178 18.82 -17.87 22.58
N GLU A 179 19.31 -18.39 23.72
CA GLU A 179 20.56 -19.14 23.76
C GLU A 179 20.43 -20.51 23.06
N GLN A 180 19.28 -21.17 23.18
CA GLN A 180 18.98 -22.37 22.40
C GLN A 180 19.02 -22.08 20.89
N ALA A 181 18.35 -21.02 20.43
CA ALA A 181 18.33 -20.64 19.02
C ALA A 181 19.73 -20.30 18.45
N LYS A 182 20.61 -19.65 19.24
CA LYS A 182 22.03 -19.45 18.87
C LYS A 182 22.76 -20.78 18.70
N ASN A 183 22.59 -21.70 19.64
CA ASN A 183 23.24 -23.02 19.60
C ASN A 183 22.77 -23.84 18.39
N ASP A 184 21.47 -23.81 18.07
CA ASP A 184 20.92 -24.48 16.89
C ASP A 184 21.40 -23.83 15.58
N TYR A 185 21.54 -22.49 15.54
CA TYR A 185 22.12 -21.77 14.40
C TYR A 185 23.59 -22.11 14.18
N GLU A 186 24.44 -22.11 15.23
CA GLU A 186 25.85 -22.49 15.11
C GLU A 186 26.01 -23.99 14.77
N GLN A 187 25.11 -24.86 15.24
CA GLN A 187 25.04 -26.24 14.76
C GLN A 187 24.70 -26.33 13.28
N TYR A 188 23.67 -25.60 12.82
CA TYR A 188 23.27 -25.55 11.41
C TYR A 188 24.43 -25.06 10.52
N LYS A 189 25.07 -23.96 10.92
CA LYS A 189 26.26 -23.38 10.27
C LYS A 189 27.42 -24.38 10.16
N LYS A 190 27.72 -25.13 11.23
CA LYS A 190 28.71 -26.22 11.20
C LYS A 190 28.32 -27.35 10.24
N ARG A 191 27.05 -27.78 10.25
CA ARG A 191 26.52 -28.82 9.33
C ARG A 191 26.60 -28.36 7.86
N ALA A 192 26.22 -27.11 7.57
CA ALA A 192 26.30 -26.52 6.25
C ALA A 192 27.76 -26.42 5.75
N HIS A 193 28.69 -25.98 6.60
CA HIS A 193 30.12 -25.96 6.27
C HIS A 193 30.67 -27.36 5.96
N MET A 194 30.31 -28.39 6.74
CA MET A 194 30.74 -29.77 6.46
C MET A 194 30.15 -30.31 5.15
N LEU A 195 28.92 -29.93 4.78
CA LEU A 195 28.33 -30.30 3.49
C LEU A 195 29.02 -29.59 2.31
N LEU A 196 29.41 -28.33 2.47
CA LEU A 196 30.14 -27.58 1.46
C LEU A 196 31.55 -28.14 1.24
N GLU A 197 32.33 -28.41 2.29
CA GLU A 197 33.65 -29.04 2.13
C GLU A 197 33.52 -30.46 1.54
N LYS A 198 32.57 -31.27 2.01
CA LYS A 198 32.32 -32.61 1.43
C LYS A 198 31.91 -32.57 -0.04
N ASN A 199 31.32 -31.47 -0.52
CA ASN A 199 31.04 -31.28 -1.94
C ASN A 199 32.27 -30.79 -2.74
N LYS A 200 33.21 -30.04 -2.13
CA LYS A 200 34.51 -29.75 -2.75
C LYS A 200 35.42 -30.98 -2.82
N GLU A 201 35.45 -31.79 -1.76
CA GLU A 201 36.24 -33.03 -1.68
C GLU A 201 35.76 -34.08 -2.69
N LYS A 202 34.45 -34.09 -3.00
CA LYS A 202 33.92 -34.81 -4.15
C LYS A 202 34.36 -34.11 -5.45
N GLN A 203 35.43 -34.62 -6.04
CA GLN A 203 36.02 -34.17 -7.32
C GLN A 203 35.11 -34.34 -8.56
N GLY A 204 33.78 -34.38 -8.41
CA GLY A 204 32.82 -34.49 -9.51
C GLY A 204 33.00 -33.36 -10.51
N ASP A 205 32.92 -32.11 -10.05
CA ASP A 205 32.99 -30.93 -10.92
C ASP A 205 34.34 -30.84 -11.67
N THR A 206 35.47 -31.06 -11.00
CA THR A 206 36.80 -31.01 -11.65
C THR A 206 37.06 -32.20 -12.57
N CYS A 207 36.61 -33.40 -12.21
CA CYS A 207 36.73 -34.56 -13.11
C CYS A 207 35.81 -34.41 -14.34
N GLN A 208 34.60 -33.92 -14.15
CA GLN A 208 33.63 -33.68 -15.22
C GLN A 208 34.07 -32.52 -16.14
N ILE A 209 34.65 -31.44 -15.60
CA ILE A 209 35.26 -30.36 -16.40
C ILE A 209 36.39 -30.93 -17.27
N ASN A 210 37.29 -31.74 -16.70
CA ASN A 210 38.39 -32.34 -17.48
C ASN A 210 37.86 -33.28 -18.58
N GLN A 211 36.88 -34.14 -18.28
CA GLN A 211 36.24 -35.03 -19.28
C GLN A 211 35.54 -34.24 -20.40
N LEU A 212 34.85 -33.16 -20.08
CA LEU A 212 34.23 -32.27 -21.08
C LEU A 212 35.29 -31.55 -21.92
N GLN A 213 36.41 -31.15 -21.32
CA GLN A 213 37.52 -30.49 -22.02
C GLN A 213 38.25 -31.45 -22.97
N GLU A 214 38.48 -32.70 -22.56
CA GLU A 214 38.99 -33.78 -23.43
C GLU A 214 38.03 -34.07 -24.60
N LEU A 215 36.73 -34.18 -24.33
CA LEU A 215 35.71 -34.41 -25.36
C LEU A 215 35.64 -33.26 -26.39
N VAL A 216 35.69 -32.00 -25.92
CA VAL A 216 35.76 -30.83 -26.81
C VAL A 216 37.03 -30.86 -27.67
N GLN A 217 38.17 -31.27 -27.12
CA GLN A 217 39.42 -31.40 -27.88
C GLN A 217 39.34 -32.52 -28.94
N GLN A 218 38.75 -33.66 -28.61
CA GLN A 218 38.53 -34.76 -29.56
C GLN A 218 37.59 -34.34 -30.71
N LEU A 219 36.46 -33.71 -30.39
CA LEU A 219 35.51 -33.22 -31.40
C LEU A 219 36.11 -32.15 -32.31
N GLN A 220 36.99 -31.28 -31.78
CA GLN A 220 37.69 -30.29 -32.59
C GLN A 220 38.70 -30.94 -33.55
N LEU A 221 39.42 -31.98 -33.13
CA LEU A 221 40.34 -32.74 -34.00
C LEU A 221 39.57 -33.49 -35.09
N GLU A 222 38.45 -34.12 -34.76
CA GLU A 222 37.59 -34.80 -35.73
C GLU A 222 36.95 -33.83 -36.73
N LYS A 223 36.48 -32.66 -36.26
CA LYS A 223 36.01 -31.57 -37.12
C LYS A 223 37.10 -31.17 -38.13
N ASN A 224 38.32 -30.88 -37.67
CA ASN A 224 39.43 -30.47 -38.54
C ASN A 224 39.75 -31.55 -39.59
N ARG A 225 39.69 -32.84 -39.21
CA ARG A 225 39.88 -33.98 -40.12
C ARG A 225 38.82 -34.00 -41.23
N TYR A 226 37.55 -33.77 -40.88
CA TYR A 226 36.46 -33.70 -41.87
C TYR A 226 36.53 -32.46 -42.77
N GLU A 227 36.98 -31.31 -42.25
CA GLU A 227 37.21 -30.11 -43.07
C GLU A 227 38.34 -30.34 -44.09
N GLN A 228 39.42 -31.01 -43.71
CA GLN A 228 40.48 -31.43 -44.64
C GLN A 228 39.97 -32.45 -45.68
N GLU A 229 39.24 -33.49 -45.26
CA GLU A 229 38.70 -34.52 -46.17
C GLU A 229 37.73 -33.92 -47.21
N GLN A 230 36.97 -32.89 -46.84
CA GLN A 230 36.10 -32.15 -47.78
C GLN A 230 36.91 -31.28 -48.76
N GLN A 231 37.99 -30.65 -48.31
CA GLN A 231 38.89 -29.88 -49.18
C GLN A 231 39.55 -30.78 -50.23
N GLU A 232 40.09 -31.93 -49.83
CA GLU A 232 40.68 -32.91 -50.74
C GLU A 232 39.65 -33.43 -51.78
N LYS A 233 38.39 -33.63 -51.36
CA LYS A 233 37.27 -34.01 -52.26
C LYS A 233 36.73 -32.86 -53.11
N ALA A 234 37.05 -31.60 -52.81
CA ALA A 234 36.74 -30.47 -53.66
C ALA A 234 37.81 -30.34 -54.76
N GLU A 235 39.08 -30.47 -54.41
CA GLU A 235 40.21 -30.46 -55.35
C GLU A 235 40.15 -31.63 -56.34
N GLN A 236 39.80 -32.84 -55.89
CA GLN A 236 39.55 -33.98 -56.77
C GLN A 236 38.38 -33.74 -57.75
N ARG A 237 37.33 -33.01 -57.33
CA ARG A 237 36.21 -32.66 -58.21
C ARG A 237 36.60 -31.63 -59.26
N LEU A 238 37.34 -30.58 -58.89
CA LEU A 238 37.86 -29.60 -59.84
C LEU A 238 38.76 -30.24 -60.91
N LEU A 239 39.58 -31.22 -60.54
CA LEU A 239 40.41 -31.97 -61.50
C LEU A 239 39.55 -32.78 -62.49
N LEU A 240 38.54 -33.49 -61.99
CA LEU A 240 37.59 -34.25 -62.80
C LEU A 240 36.73 -33.37 -63.72
N GLU A 241 36.29 -32.21 -63.24
CA GLU A 241 35.54 -31.21 -64.03
C GLU A 241 36.39 -30.67 -65.18
N HIS A 242 37.66 -30.37 -64.94
CA HIS A 242 38.62 -29.92 -65.96
C HIS A 242 38.94 -31.00 -67.01
N ASP A 243 39.14 -32.25 -66.60
CA ASP A 243 39.40 -33.34 -67.55
C ASP A 243 38.14 -33.77 -68.32
N LEU A 244 36.95 -33.66 -67.71
CA LEU A 244 35.66 -33.80 -68.40
C LEU A 244 35.41 -32.64 -69.38
N GLY A 245 35.82 -31.42 -69.04
CA GLY A 245 35.81 -30.27 -69.95
C GLY A 245 36.65 -30.53 -71.20
N LYS A 246 37.89 -31.03 -71.04
CA LYS A 246 38.73 -31.45 -72.18
C LYS A 246 38.11 -32.57 -73.01
N ALA A 247 37.40 -33.51 -72.39
CA ALA A 247 36.69 -34.56 -73.10
C ALA A 247 35.53 -33.99 -73.95
N ILE A 248 34.81 -32.99 -73.43
CA ILE A 248 33.78 -32.24 -74.17
C ILE A 248 34.40 -31.45 -75.33
N ASP A 249 35.48 -30.71 -75.11
CA ASP A 249 36.20 -29.99 -76.17
C ASP A 249 36.65 -30.93 -77.30
N ARG A 250 37.12 -32.12 -76.94
CA ARG A 250 37.52 -33.15 -77.91
C ARG A 250 36.33 -33.78 -78.63
N LEU A 251 35.17 -33.93 -77.99
CA LEU A 251 33.93 -34.34 -78.65
C LEU A 251 33.48 -33.26 -79.65
N ASN A 252 33.44 -31.99 -79.26
CA ASN A 252 33.10 -30.87 -80.13
C ASN A 252 34.02 -30.82 -81.38
N GLU A 253 35.31 -31.08 -81.22
CA GLU A 253 36.26 -31.17 -82.33
C GLU A 253 35.95 -32.35 -83.28
N LEU A 254 35.58 -33.52 -82.73
CA LEU A 254 35.22 -34.71 -83.49
C LEU A 254 33.88 -34.56 -84.21
N GLU A 255 32.87 -33.96 -83.58
CA GLU A 255 31.58 -33.62 -84.19
C GLU A 255 31.75 -32.60 -85.33
N SER A 256 32.59 -31.59 -85.14
CA SER A 256 32.95 -30.63 -86.20
C SER A 256 33.60 -31.33 -87.40
N ARG A 257 34.56 -32.23 -87.16
CA ARG A 257 35.16 -33.08 -88.20
C ARG A 257 34.12 -33.98 -88.88
N GLN A 258 33.20 -34.58 -88.13
CA GLN A 258 32.13 -35.42 -88.67
C GLN A 258 31.18 -34.61 -89.56
N HIS A 259 30.77 -33.42 -89.15
CA HIS A 259 29.92 -32.53 -89.93
C HIS A 259 30.61 -32.06 -91.24
N ILE A 260 31.93 -31.86 -91.23
CA ILE A 260 32.72 -31.61 -92.45
C ILE A 260 32.73 -32.84 -93.37
N LEU A 261 32.90 -34.05 -92.81
CA LEU A 261 32.88 -35.30 -93.58
C LEU A 261 31.49 -35.56 -94.19
N VAL A 262 30.40 -35.41 -93.41
CA VAL A 262 29.01 -35.56 -93.90
C VAL A 262 28.72 -34.55 -95.01
N LYS A 263 29.15 -33.28 -94.88
CA LYS A 263 29.02 -32.31 -95.98
C LYS A 263 29.74 -32.78 -97.25
N ARG A 264 30.97 -33.28 -97.14
CA ARG A 264 31.73 -33.82 -98.26
C ARG A 264 31.12 -35.10 -98.86
N GLU A 265 30.50 -35.94 -98.04
CA GLU A 265 29.74 -37.11 -98.50
C GLU A 265 28.49 -36.67 -99.28
N THR A 266 27.73 -35.69 -98.79
CA THR A 266 26.56 -35.16 -99.51
C THR A 266 26.93 -34.48 -100.83
N SER A 267 28.08 -33.79 -100.92
CA SER A 267 28.54 -33.24 -102.20
C SER A 267 28.96 -34.34 -103.18
N LEU A 268 29.73 -35.34 -102.72
CA LEU A 268 30.11 -36.49 -103.55
C LEU A 268 28.90 -37.33 -104.00
N PHE A 269 27.83 -37.36 -103.21
CA PHE A 269 26.55 -37.98 -103.60
C PHE A 269 25.81 -37.15 -104.67
N ALA A 270 25.85 -35.82 -104.61
CA ALA A 270 25.34 -34.95 -105.67
C ALA A 270 26.15 -35.09 -106.97
N ASP A 271 27.47 -35.15 -106.88
CA ASP A 271 28.37 -35.42 -108.02
C ASP A 271 28.09 -36.80 -108.63
N LYS A 272 27.87 -37.83 -107.79
CA LYS A 272 27.49 -39.19 -108.23
C LYS A 272 26.15 -39.19 -108.96
N THR A 273 25.12 -38.57 -108.41
CA THR A 273 23.77 -38.57 -108.99
C THR A 273 23.68 -37.77 -110.29
N THR A 274 24.44 -36.69 -110.43
CA THR A 274 24.56 -35.96 -111.72
C THR A 274 25.31 -36.78 -112.78
N LEU A 275 26.37 -37.49 -112.41
CA LEU A 275 27.06 -38.44 -113.29
C LEU A 275 26.17 -39.63 -113.70
N GLU A 276 25.40 -40.21 -112.78
CA GLU A 276 24.44 -41.27 -113.09
C GLU A 276 23.34 -40.77 -114.05
N THR A 277 22.88 -39.53 -113.88
CA THR A 277 21.91 -38.91 -114.80
C THR A 277 22.50 -38.72 -116.20
N GLN A 278 23.76 -38.25 -116.33
CA GLN A 278 24.45 -38.17 -117.62
C GLN A 278 24.64 -39.54 -118.28
N LEU A 279 25.04 -40.56 -117.51
CA LEU A 279 25.19 -41.92 -118.01
C LEU A 279 23.86 -42.48 -118.53
N GLN A 280 22.77 -42.23 -117.82
CA GLN A 280 21.42 -42.66 -118.19
C GLN A 280 20.93 -41.95 -119.46
N ALA A 281 21.23 -40.65 -119.62
CA ALA A 281 20.94 -39.90 -120.85
C ALA A 281 21.71 -40.44 -122.06
N MET A 282 23.03 -40.68 -121.94
CA MET A 282 23.80 -41.32 -123.01
C MET A 282 23.30 -42.73 -123.33
N THR A 283 22.84 -43.48 -122.33
CA THR A 283 22.27 -44.83 -122.54
C THR A 283 20.96 -44.78 -123.34
N GLN A 284 20.10 -43.78 -123.10
CA GLN A 284 18.90 -43.56 -123.94
C GLN A 284 19.26 -43.18 -125.37
N GLN A 285 20.25 -42.28 -125.55
CA GLN A 285 20.71 -41.88 -126.88
C GLN A 285 21.32 -43.05 -127.67
N LEU A 286 22.10 -43.91 -127.01
CA LEU A 286 22.64 -45.15 -127.59
C LEU A 286 21.51 -46.10 -128.00
N HIS A 287 20.47 -46.24 -127.17
CA HIS A 287 19.32 -47.09 -127.47
C HIS A 287 18.53 -46.60 -128.69
N GLN A 288 18.30 -45.28 -128.81
CA GLN A 288 17.67 -44.69 -130.00
C GLN A 288 18.48 -44.94 -131.28
N SER A 289 19.80 -44.74 -131.24
CA SER A 289 20.69 -45.02 -132.38
C SER A 289 20.73 -46.51 -132.73
N THR A 290 20.66 -47.40 -131.73
CA THR A 290 20.55 -48.85 -131.93
C THR A 290 19.25 -49.22 -132.64
N GLN A 291 18.11 -48.65 -132.24
CA GLN A 291 16.82 -48.89 -132.92
C GLN A 291 16.85 -48.44 -134.38
N GLN A 292 17.49 -47.30 -134.69
CA GLN A 292 17.66 -46.81 -136.07
C GLN A 292 18.50 -47.79 -136.92
N LEU A 293 19.58 -48.33 -136.36
CA LEU A 293 20.39 -49.37 -137.02
C LEU A 293 19.59 -50.64 -137.29
N THR A 294 18.81 -51.15 -136.32
CA THR A 294 17.98 -52.34 -136.51
C THR A 294 16.91 -52.14 -137.60
N ALA A 295 16.30 -50.95 -137.66
CA ALA A 295 15.31 -50.61 -138.69
C ALA A 295 15.93 -50.50 -140.10
N LEU A 296 17.19 -50.05 -140.20
CA LEU A 296 17.96 -50.07 -141.45
C LEU A 296 18.32 -51.48 -141.89
N GLN A 297 18.75 -52.33 -140.95
CA GLN A 297 19.17 -53.70 -141.23
C GLN A 297 17.99 -54.56 -141.76
N SER A 298 16.81 -54.47 -141.13
CA SER A 298 15.60 -55.16 -141.58
C SER A 298 15.23 -54.85 -143.04
N ARG A 299 15.42 -53.60 -143.50
CA ARG A 299 15.14 -53.21 -144.90
C ARG A 299 16.12 -53.83 -145.91
N TYR A 300 17.31 -54.24 -145.46
CA TYR A 300 18.32 -54.84 -146.32
C TYR A 300 18.06 -56.34 -146.53
N ASP A 301 17.64 -57.04 -145.46
CA ASP A 301 17.32 -58.47 -145.50
C ASP A 301 16.06 -58.76 -146.37
N ASP A 302 15.06 -57.88 -146.35
CA ASP A 302 13.89 -57.93 -147.25
C ASP A 302 14.28 -57.83 -148.74
N GLN A 303 15.36 -57.09 -149.06
CA GLN A 303 15.83 -56.91 -150.43
C GLN A 303 16.64 -58.13 -150.94
N ILE A 304 17.35 -58.82 -150.05
CA ILE A 304 18.10 -60.05 -150.35
C ILE A 304 17.16 -61.24 -150.55
N THR A 305 16.17 -61.41 -149.68
CA THR A 305 15.15 -62.47 -149.82
C THR A 305 14.33 -62.32 -151.11
N SER A 306 13.94 -61.09 -151.45
CA SER A 306 13.24 -60.76 -152.70
C SER A 306 14.02 -61.14 -153.97
N SER A 307 15.36 -61.08 -153.93
CA SER A 307 16.21 -61.40 -155.09
C SER A 307 16.60 -62.89 -155.16
N SER A 308 16.70 -63.58 -154.02
CA SER A 308 16.96 -65.03 -153.97
C SER A 308 15.84 -65.85 -154.60
N ASN A 309 14.57 -65.53 -154.32
CA ASN A 309 13.40 -66.30 -154.75
C ASN A 309 13.14 -66.28 -156.28
N SER A 310 13.86 -65.45 -157.04
CA SER A 310 13.78 -65.38 -158.51
C SER A 310 14.75 -66.35 -159.21
N LEU A 311 15.82 -66.76 -158.54
CA LEU A 311 16.94 -67.48 -159.16
C LEU A 311 16.77 -69.01 -159.17
N GLU A 312 16.15 -69.56 -158.14
CA GLU A 312 16.01 -71.01 -157.92
C GLU A 312 15.22 -71.73 -159.04
N PRO A 313 14.08 -71.21 -159.57
CA PRO A 313 13.36 -71.86 -160.66
C PRO A 313 14.16 -71.92 -161.97
N LEU A 314 15.05 -70.94 -162.19
CA LEU A 314 15.91 -70.86 -163.37
C LEU A 314 17.06 -71.87 -163.30
N GLN A 315 17.66 -72.07 -162.12
CA GLN A 315 18.72 -73.08 -161.93
C GLN A 315 18.19 -74.51 -162.11
N LEU A 316 17.05 -74.83 -161.51
CA LEU A 316 16.46 -76.18 -161.64
C LEU A 316 16.10 -76.51 -163.10
N ARG A 317 15.53 -75.54 -163.82
CA ARG A 317 15.15 -75.71 -165.23
C ARG A 317 16.35 -75.83 -166.18
N LEU A 318 17.49 -75.23 -165.83
CA LEU A 318 18.72 -75.33 -166.61
C LEU A 318 19.35 -76.72 -166.45
N LEU A 319 19.29 -77.32 -165.26
CA LEU A 319 19.77 -78.68 -164.99
C LEU A 319 18.96 -79.74 -165.76
N GLU A 320 17.62 -79.65 -165.76
CA GLU A 320 16.74 -80.53 -166.54
C GLU A 320 17.08 -80.48 -168.05
N LEU A 321 17.36 -79.29 -168.57
CA LEU A 321 17.75 -79.10 -169.97
C LEU A 321 19.15 -79.66 -170.25
N GLU A 322 20.07 -79.65 -169.28
CA GLU A 322 21.43 -80.16 -169.45
C GLU A 322 21.48 -81.70 -169.46
N GLU A 323 20.68 -82.40 -168.64
CA GLU A 323 20.52 -83.86 -168.74
C GLU A 323 19.81 -84.28 -170.05
N ALA A 324 18.73 -83.57 -170.41
CA ALA A 324 18.02 -83.83 -171.66
C ALA A 324 18.93 -83.62 -172.89
N ASN A 325 19.74 -82.56 -172.88
CA ASN A 325 20.67 -82.24 -173.96
C ASN A 325 21.82 -83.26 -174.01
N ASN A 326 22.41 -83.69 -172.89
CA ASN A 326 23.42 -84.76 -172.89
C ASN A 326 22.87 -86.08 -173.45
N THR A 327 21.65 -86.46 -173.07
CA THR A 327 20.97 -87.66 -173.59
C THR A 327 20.73 -87.53 -175.10
N LEU A 328 20.31 -86.36 -175.57
CA LEU A 328 20.16 -86.06 -176.99
C LEU A 328 21.52 -86.05 -177.72
N HIS A 329 22.58 -85.55 -177.10
CA HIS A 329 23.93 -85.49 -177.68
C HIS A 329 24.51 -86.90 -177.89
N GLN A 330 24.24 -87.84 -176.98
CA GLN A 330 24.64 -89.23 -177.14
C GLN A 330 23.85 -89.95 -178.26
N GLN A 331 22.57 -89.60 -178.47
CA GLN A 331 21.82 -90.03 -179.66
C GLN A 331 22.29 -89.35 -180.95
N LEU A 332 22.69 -88.07 -180.86
CA LEU A 332 23.23 -87.30 -181.98
C LEU A 332 24.56 -87.88 -182.43
N VAL A 333 25.50 -88.22 -181.55
CA VAL A 333 26.75 -88.91 -181.95
C VAL A 333 26.47 -90.21 -182.71
N MET A 334 25.46 -91.00 -182.30
CA MET A 334 25.05 -92.18 -183.10
C MET A 334 24.37 -91.81 -184.43
N LYS A 335 23.66 -90.69 -184.51
CA LYS A 335 23.04 -90.17 -185.74
C LYS A 335 24.01 -89.44 -186.65
N ASP A 336 25.09 -88.87 -186.14
CA ASP A 336 26.14 -88.20 -186.90
C ASP A 336 27.06 -89.24 -187.55
N CYS A 337 27.31 -90.38 -186.91
CA CYS A 337 27.81 -91.57 -187.60
C CYS A 337 26.88 -92.09 -188.72
N GLU A 338 25.62 -91.65 -188.76
CA GLU A 338 24.65 -91.98 -189.82
C GLU A 338 24.45 -90.84 -190.83
N ILE A 339 24.71 -89.58 -190.43
CA ILE A 339 24.38 -88.33 -191.14
C ILE A 339 25.63 -87.47 -191.49
N GLU A 340 26.83 -87.97 -191.22
CA GLU A 340 28.04 -87.67 -192.02
C GLU A 340 27.83 -88.02 -193.52
N LYS A 341 26.73 -88.73 -193.84
CA LYS A 341 26.18 -88.90 -195.20
C LYS A 341 25.42 -87.69 -195.77
N LEU A 342 25.02 -86.68 -194.97
CA LEU A 342 23.99 -85.68 -195.33
C LEU A 342 24.22 -84.23 -194.79
N ILE A 343 25.31 -83.59 -195.22
CA ILE A 343 25.28 -82.29 -195.95
C ILE A 343 24.64 -81.03 -195.26
N LYS A 344 25.51 -80.12 -194.74
CA LYS A 344 25.46 -78.62 -194.71
C LYS A 344 24.37 -77.84 -193.89
N SER A 345 24.78 -76.87 -193.01
CA SER A 345 24.46 -75.37 -193.04
C SER A 345 24.24 -74.55 -191.70
N THR A 346 25.23 -73.73 -191.26
CA THR A 346 25.15 -72.26 -190.82
C THR A 346 24.35 -71.73 -189.53
N PRO A 347 24.37 -70.43 -189.04
CA PRO A 347 24.57 -70.05 -187.57
C PRO A 347 23.88 -68.76 -186.87
N ALA A 348 24.19 -68.44 -185.56
CA ALA A 348 24.49 -67.09 -184.87
C ALA A 348 23.51 -66.04 -184.08
N LEU A 349 23.89 -65.55 -182.84
CA LEU A 349 23.90 -64.14 -182.16
C LEU A 349 22.96 -63.55 -180.94
N PRO A 350 22.70 -62.21 -180.58
CA PRO A 350 22.91 -61.58 -179.18
C PRO A 350 22.03 -60.37 -178.52
N HIS A 351 22.36 -59.85 -177.27
CA HIS A 351 22.28 -58.41 -176.63
C HIS A 351 21.17 -57.76 -175.61
N ASN A 352 21.58 -56.85 -174.62
CA ASN A 352 21.04 -55.60 -173.84
C ASN A 352 19.81 -55.47 -172.78
N ALA A 353 19.46 -54.44 -171.88
CA ALA A 353 20.05 -53.32 -170.97
C ALA A 353 19.05 -52.37 -170.07
N ASN A 354 19.50 -51.50 -169.05
CA ASN A 354 18.94 -50.24 -168.30
C ASN A 354 17.87 -50.24 -167.07
N GLU A 355 17.47 -49.24 -166.14
CA GLU A 355 17.96 -47.96 -165.38
C GLU A 355 16.90 -47.17 -164.38
N ASN A 356 17.20 -46.36 -163.25
CA ASN A 356 16.21 -45.52 -162.35
C ASN A 356 16.68 -44.52 -161.13
N ALA A 357 15.84 -43.69 -160.37
CA ALA A 357 16.19 -42.69 -159.21
C ALA A 357 15.15 -42.00 -158.14
N GLU A 358 15.57 -41.50 -156.90
CA GLU A 358 15.11 -40.30 -155.97
C GLU A 358 14.36 -40.33 -154.51
N LEU A 359 14.50 -39.30 -153.55
CA LEU A 359 13.57 -38.69 -152.43
C LEU A 359 13.98 -38.02 -150.98
N PRO A 360 13.28 -38.06 -149.74
CA PRO A 360 12.94 -36.87 -148.77
C PRO A 360 13.18 -36.85 -147.14
N GLU A 361 12.65 -35.87 -146.29
CA GLU A 361 13.04 -35.46 -144.82
C GLU A 361 11.99 -34.73 -143.79
N GLN A 362 12.29 -34.36 -142.45
CA GLN A 362 11.67 -33.39 -141.36
C GLN A 362 11.17 -33.91 -139.89
N GLN A 363 10.91 -33.25 -138.68
CA GLN A 363 11.25 -32.01 -137.80
C GLN A 363 10.59 -31.88 -136.29
N GLN A 364 11.10 -31.06 -135.27
CA GLN A 364 10.54 -30.40 -133.94
C GLN A 364 10.33 -31.14 -132.53
N PRO A 365 9.89 -30.65 -131.26
CA PRO A 365 9.65 -29.35 -130.43
C PRO A 365 9.94 -29.30 -128.79
N PRO A 366 9.57 -28.25 -127.91
CA PRO A 366 9.97 -28.02 -126.42
C PRO A 366 8.97 -27.43 -125.25
N ILE A 367 9.30 -27.31 -123.88
CA ILE A 367 8.53 -26.61 -122.71
C ILE A 367 9.20 -26.38 -121.23
N GLU A 368 8.59 -25.70 -120.15
CA GLU A 368 9.18 -25.14 -118.81
C GLU A 368 8.35 -25.09 -117.40
N ALA A 369 8.90 -24.73 -116.15
CA ALA A 369 8.20 -24.54 -114.77
C ALA A 369 8.98 -23.93 -113.45
N ALA A 370 8.36 -23.49 -112.27
CA ALA A 370 8.99 -22.97 -110.93
C ALA A 370 8.13 -22.75 -109.55
N ASN A 371 8.69 -22.46 -108.29
CA ASN A 371 7.95 -22.10 -106.96
C ASN A 371 8.65 -21.47 -105.61
N THR A 372 8.05 -21.49 -104.34
CA THR A 372 8.30 -20.63 -103.04
C THR A 372 8.41 -21.39 -101.60
N THR A 373 8.38 -20.99 -100.25
CA THR A 373 7.98 -19.87 -99.23
C THR A 373 8.62 -19.94 -97.72
N ALA A 374 8.21 -19.21 -96.60
CA ALA A 374 8.88 -19.07 -95.20
C ALA A 374 8.11 -18.54 -93.87
N ALA A 375 8.80 -18.23 -92.71
CA ALA A 375 8.53 -17.34 -91.47
C ALA A 375 7.69 -17.78 -90.17
N ASP A 376 7.64 -17.18 -88.92
CA ASP A 376 8.54 -16.42 -87.92
C ASP A 376 7.87 -15.98 -86.50
N ASN A 377 8.62 -15.52 -85.43
CA ASN A 377 8.31 -14.74 -84.11
C ASN A 377 7.73 -15.36 -82.76
N THR A 378 7.62 -14.74 -81.51
CA THR A 378 8.39 -13.82 -80.52
C THR A 378 7.58 -13.35 -79.21
N SER A 379 8.12 -13.17 -77.93
CA SER A 379 7.68 -12.23 -76.76
C SER A 379 8.05 -12.53 -75.23
N THR A 380 7.55 -11.77 -74.20
CA THR A 380 8.30 -11.03 -73.09
C THR A 380 7.67 -10.87 -71.63
N ILE A 381 8.36 -10.23 -70.63
CA ILE A 381 7.91 -9.24 -69.53
C ILE A 381 7.76 -9.53 -67.96
N THR A 382 8.53 -8.76 -67.11
CA THR A 382 8.33 -8.20 -65.70
C THR A 382 8.35 -9.00 -64.35
N THR A 383 8.23 -8.27 -63.20
CA THR A 383 8.79 -8.52 -61.84
C THR A 383 7.82 -8.28 -60.65
N ASN A 384 8.11 -8.85 -59.46
CA ASN A 384 8.24 -8.16 -58.14
C ASN A 384 8.50 -9.11 -56.95
N THR A 385 8.93 -8.59 -55.79
CA THR A 385 9.43 -9.35 -54.61
C THR A 385 8.64 -9.09 -53.32
N THR A 386 8.78 -9.99 -52.33
CA THR A 386 8.06 -9.96 -51.04
C THR A 386 8.96 -10.40 -49.87
N THR A 387 8.77 -9.83 -48.67
CA THR A 387 9.41 -10.26 -47.41
C THR A 387 8.41 -10.25 -46.24
N PRO A 388 8.64 -11.02 -45.14
CA PRO A 388 7.54 -11.42 -44.25
C PRO A 388 7.53 -10.80 -42.83
N SER A 389 6.30 -10.67 -42.30
CA SER A 389 5.86 -10.87 -40.90
C SER A 389 6.82 -10.56 -39.74
N ASP A 390 6.59 -9.44 -39.04
CA ASP A 390 7.09 -9.24 -37.67
C ASP A 390 6.28 -10.08 -36.67
N VAL A 391 6.97 -10.86 -35.84
CA VAL A 391 6.40 -11.75 -34.81
C VAL A 391 6.57 -11.17 -33.39
N TYR A 392 7.46 -10.20 -33.18
CA TYR A 392 7.81 -9.69 -31.85
C TYR A 392 6.81 -8.65 -31.31
N ALA A 393 6.07 -7.96 -32.18
CA ALA A 393 5.05 -7.00 -31.78
C ALA A 393 3.96 -7.60 -30.84
N SER A 394 3.69 -8.91 -30.93
CA SER A 394 2.58 -9.57 -30.21
C SER A 394 2.90 -9.95 -28.75
N MET A 395 4.19 -10.15 -28.39
CA MET A 395 4.54 -10.60 -27.03
C MET A 395 4.49 -9.49 -25.97
N SER A 396 4.53 -8.23 -26.38
CA SER A 396 4.49 -7.06 -25.48
C SER A 396 3.23 -6.99 -24.60
N SER A 397 2.13 -7.60 -25.05
CA SER A 397 0.84 -7.61 -24.35
C SER A 397 0.78 -8.63 -23.18
N LEU A 398 1.69 -9.62 -23.16
CA LEU A 398 1.61 -10.77 -22.23
C LEU A 398 2.27 -10.54 -20.85
N LEU A 399 2.86 -9.38 -20.59
CA LEU A 399 3.57 -9.07 -19.33
C LEU A 399 2.89 -8.02 -18.44
N SER A 400 1.72 -7.51 -18.85
CA SER A 400 0.96 -6.48 -18.13
C SER A 400 -0.46 -6.97 -17.81
N PRO A 401 -0.62 -7.97 -16.92
CA PRO A 401 -0.94 -7.58 -15.54
C PRO A 401 -0.50 -8.61 -14.46
N LEU A 402 0.75 -8.55 -13.97
CA LEU A 402 1.20 -9.34 -12.80
C LEU A 402 1.70 -8.52 -11.60
N VAL A 403 1.56 -7.18 -11.63
CA VAL A 403 1.96 -6.28 -10.53
C VAL A 403 0.75 -5.51 -9.93
N SER A 404 -0.44 -6.13 -9.95
CA SER A 404 -1.69 -5.56 -9.42
C SER A 404 -2.47 -6.52 -8.50
N ARG A 405 -1.76 -7.16 -7.56
CA ARG A 405 -2.36 -7.89 -6.43
C ARG A 405 -1.69 -7.56 -5.09
N GLN A 406 -1.62 -6.26 -4.77
CA GLN A 406 -1.49 -5.79 -3.39
C GLN A 406 -2.89 -5.33 -2.93
N ILE A 407 -3.35 -5.78 -1.76
CA ILE A 407 -4.71 -5.54 -1.28
C ILE A 407 -4.89 -4.04 -0.93
N PRO A 408 -5.85 -3.31 -1.55
CA PRO A 408 -6.04 -1.88 -1.27
C PRO A 408 -6.58 -1.61 0.14
N ASP A 409 -7.56 -2.40 0.59
CA ASP A 409 -8.27 -2.17 1.85
C ASP A 409 -7.37 -2.30 3.10
N GLU A 410 -6.42 -3.24 3.10
CA GLU A 410 -5.47 -3.40 4.21
C GLU A 410 -4.55 -2.19 4.34
N ARG A 411 -4.11 -1.57 3.23
CA ARG A 411 -3.32 -0.34 3.28
C ARG A 411 -4.13 0.83 3.83
N ILE A 412 -5.38 1.01 3.40
CA ILE A 412 -6.27 2.06 3.91
C ILE A 412 -6.62 1.83 5.39
N GLY A 413 -6.74 0.57 5.83
CA GLY A 413 -6.89 0.19 7.23
C GLY A 413 -5.67 0.51 8.08
N LEU A 414 -4.47 0.11 7.61
CA LEU A 414 -3.19 0.39 8.27
C LEU A 414 -2.91 1.90 8.35
N GLU A 415 -3.19 2.66 7.29
CA GLU A 415 -2.99 4.11 7.25
C GLU A 415 -3.90 4.82 8.27
N LYS A 416 -5.18 4.43 8.36
CA LYS A 416 -6.10 4.88 9.43
C LYS A 416 -5.66 4.45 10.83
N GLN A 417 -5.04 3.28 10.98
CA GLN A 417 -4.50 2.81 12.26
C GLN A 417 -3.26 3.60 12.68
N VAL A 418 -2.37 3.93 11.73
CA VAL A 418 -1.19 4.79 11.96
C VAL A 418 -1.63 6.23 12.27
N GLN A 419 -2.63 6.77 11.56
CA GLN A 419 -3.27 8.05 11.85
C GLN A 419 -3.76 8.10 13.31
N ARG A 420 -4.54 7.10 13.74
CA ARG A 420 -5.08 7.01 15.11
C ARG A 420 -3.99 6.82 16.18
N LEU A 421 -2.91 6.11 15.87
CA LEU A 421 -1.75 5.98 16.76
C LEU A 421 -0.95 7.30 16.86
N SER A 422 -0.84 8.05 15.76
CA SER A 422 -0.24 9.39 15.74
C SER A 422 -1.03 10.37 16.61
N GLU A 423 -2.35 10.38 16.48
CA GLU A 423 -3.27 11.19 17.30
C GLU A 423 -3.14 10.84 18.80
N MET A 424 -3.12 9.55 19.14
CA MET A 424 -2.94 9.09 20.52
C MET A 424 -1.55 9.41 21.09
N LEU A 425 -0.50 9.41 20.26
CA LEU A 425 0.84 9.84 20.65
C LEU A 425 0.91 11.36 20.85
N HIS A 426 0.18 12.16 20.07
CA HIS A 426 0.03 13.60 20.31
C HIS A 426 -0.70 13.88 21.62
N GLU A 427 -1.87 13.26 21.83
CA GLU A 427 -2.63 13.40 23.07
C GLU A 427 -1.82 12.95 24.31
N SER A 428 -1.00 11.91 24.18
CA SER A 428 -0.06 11.47 25.22
C SER A 428 1.06 12.50 25.46
N ARG A 429 1.63 13.08 24.40
CA ARG A 429 2.64 14.15 24.49
C ARG A 429 2.09 15.41 25.17
N ASP A 430 0.87 15.81 24.85
CA ASP A 430 0.22 16.98 25.42
C ASP A 430 -0.12 16.76 26.91
N LYS A 431 -0.57 15.54 27.28
CA LYS A 431 -0.72 15.14 28.69
C LYS A 431 0.62 15.16 29.45
N ILE A 432 1.72 14.72 28.82
CA ILE A 432 3.07 14.82 29.42
C ILE A 432 3.48 16.29 29.61
N MET A 433 3.23 17.17 28.64
CA MET A 433 3.54 18.60 28.79
C MET A 433 2.68 19.28 29.87
N ALA A 434 1.41 18.91 29.99
CA ALA A 434 0.52 19.39 31.05
C ALA A 434 1.02 18.94 32.43
N LEU A 435 1.40 17.66 32.59
CA LEU A 435 1.96 17.12 33.82
C LEU A 435 3.31 17.76 34.18
N GLN A 436 4.20 18.00 33.22
CA GLN A 436 5.46 18.73 33.44
C GLN A 436 5.22 20.19 33.85
N THR A 437 4.17 20.82 33.32
CA THR A 437 3.76 22.17 33.72
C THR A 437 3.23 22.19 35.17
N GLN A 438 2.41 21.21 35.54
CA GLN A 438 1.92 21.03 36.91
C GLN A 438 3.07 20.70 37.89
N GLU A 439 4.00 19.84 37.51
CA GLU A 439 5.22 19.51 38.27
C GLU A 439 6.07 20.76 38.54
N LYS A 440 6.20 21.65 37.54
CA LYS A 440 6.90 22.93 37.70
C LYS A 440 6.19 23.83 38.72
N VAL A 441 4.87 24.00 38.60
CA VAL A 441 4.07 24.81 39.55
C VAL A 441 4.24 24.27 40.97
N LEU A 442 4.06 22.97 41.18
CA LEU A 442 4.22 22.33 42.50
C LEU A 442 5.64 22.48 43.07
N LYS A 443 6.68 22.45 42.22
CA LYS A 443 8.08 22.70 42.64
C LYS A 443 8.30 24.15 43.08
N ASP A 444 7.69 25.11 42.40
CA ASP A 444 7.82 26.53 42.75
C ASP A 444 6.94 26.91 43.96
N GLU A 445 5.77 26.28 44.13
CA GLU A 445 4.98 26.35 45.38
C GLU A 445 5.72 25.75 46.58
N LEU A 446 6.34 24.57 46.42
CA LEU A 446 7.09 23.91 47.50
C LEU A 446 8.34 24.70 47.89
N ARG A 447 8.99 25.39 46.93
CA ARG A 447 10.02 26.41 47.21
C ARG A 447 9.46 27.57 48.01
N GLN A 448 8.31 28.12 47.62
CA GLN A 448 7.67 29.25 48.30
C GLN A 448 7.29 28.90 49.76
N VAL A 449 6.75 27.70 49.99
CA VAL A 449 6.45 27.18 51.34
C VAL A 449 7.74 26.98 52.15
N SER A 450 8.81 26.43 51.55
CA SER A 450 10.11 26.27 52.21
C SER A 450 10.72 27.61 52.64
N ILE A 451 10.65 28.63 51.77
CA ILE A 451 11.09 30.00 52.06
C ILE A 451 10.26 30.62 53.20
N ALA A 452 8.92 30.46 53.16
CA ALA A 452 8.03 30.96 54.21
C ALA A 452 8.28 30.28 55.57
N LEU A 453 8.49 28.96 55.58
CA LEU A 453 8.80 28.20 56.80
C LEU A 453 10.16 28.62 57.39
N HIS A 454 11.16 28.86 56.54
CA HIS A 454 12.47 29.36 56.97
C HIS A 454 12.38 30.79 57.52
N ALA A 455 11.58 31.67 56.90
CA ALA A 455 11.35 33.02 57.39
C ALA A 455 10.64 33.05 58.76
N ASP A 456 9.61 32.23 58.96
CA ASP A 456 8.92 32.07 60.25
C ASP A 456 9.85 31.49 61.34
N LEU A 457 10.71 30.53 61.00
CA LEU A 457 11.74 30.01 61.91
C LEU A 457 12.73 31.10 62.35
N CYS A 458 13.22 31.92 61.40
CA CYS A 458 14.10 33.05 61.69
C CYS A 458 13.40 34.14 62.53
N LEU A 459 12.11 34.42 62.27
CA LEU A 459 11.31 35.35 63.08
C LEU A 459 11.05 34.83 64.50
N LYS A 460 10.95 33.51 64.70
CA LYS A 460 10.86 32.89 66.03
C LYS A 460 12.18 32.97 66.79
N LEU A 461 13.31 32.72 66.12
CA LEU A 461 14.64 32.85 66.70
C LEU A 461 14.98 34.31 67.06
N LEU A 462 14.49 35.30 66.30
CA LEU A 462 14.61 36.74 66.60
C LEU A 462 13.68 37.24 67.73
N ARG A 463 12.86 36.36 68.32
CA ARG A 463 11.97 36.67 69.46
C ARG A 463 12.37 35.95 70.75
N MET A 464 13.51 35.26 70.76
CA MET A 464 14.12 34.59 71.92
C MET A 464 15.37 35.34 72.37
#